data_AF-A0A954ELT1-F1
#
_entry.id   AF-A0A954ELT1-F1
#
_cell.length_a   1.000
_cell.length_b   1.000
_cell.length_c   1.000
_cell.angle_alpha   90.00
_cell.angle_beta   90.00
_cell.angle_gamma   90.00
#
_symmetry.space_group_name_H-M   'P 1'
#
loop_
_entity.id
_entity.type
_entity.pdbx_description
1 polymer ?
#
loop_
_entity_poly.entity_id
_entity_poly.type
_entity_poly.pdbx_seq_one_letter_code
_entity_poly.pdbx_strand_id
1 'polypeptide(L)' 'MFTPGITQLVVVLLIGLLFFGNRLPGTMRSIGQSLKEFKKGMKEGEEEDDDDNKKESDA' A
#
# COMPACT_ATOMS: atom_id res chain seq x y z
N MET A 1 4.10 14.78 -28.51
CA MET A 1 3.71 13.76 -27.52
C MET A 1 4.99 13.14 -26.98
N PHE A 2 5.40 13.47 -25.76
CA PHE A 2 6.61 12.91 -25.13
C PHE A 2 6.18 11.99 -23.99
N THR A 3 5.81 10.77 -24.33
CA THR A 3 5.67 9.70 -23.34
C THR A 3 7.07 9.14 -23.15
N PRO A 4 7.74 9.38 -22.01
CA PRO A 4 9.06 8.83 -21.80
C PRO A 4 8.99 7.30 -21.89
N GLY A 5 9.86 6.73 -22.71
CA GLY A 5 9.94 5.28 -22.88
C GLY A 5 10.37 4.59 -21.60
N ILE A 6 10.13 3.28 -21.49
CA ILE A 6 10.54 2.48 -20.33
C ILE A 6 12.02 2.70 -19.99
N THR A 7 12.89 2.79 -21.00
CA THR A 7 14.32 3.07 -20.81
C THR A 7 14.57 4.39 -20.08
N GLN A 8 13.84 5.46 -20.41
CA GLN A 8 14.01 6.75 -19.76
C GLN A 8 13.49 6.72 -18.32
N LEU A 9 12.37 6.05 -18.07
CA LEU A 9 11.87 5.83 -16.70
C LEU A 9 12.88 5.07 -15.84
N VAL A 10 13.48 4.01 -16.38
CA VAL A 10 14.50 3.23 -15.66
C VAL A 10 15.72 4.10 -15.33
N VAL A 11 16.20 4.93 -16.26
CA VAL A 11 17.32 5.85 -16.01
C VAL A 11 17.00 6.85 -14.91
N VAL A 12 15.81 7.45 -14.94
CA VAL A 12 15.36 8.39 -13.89
C VAL A 12 15.27 7.69 -12.53
N LEU A 13 14.74 6.47 -12.50
CA LEU A 13 14.63 5.66 -11.29
C LEU A 13 16.02 5.32 -10.74
N LEU A 14 16.97 4.98 -11.61
CA LEU A 14 18.36 4.69 -11.22
C LEU A 14 19.04 5.92 -10.59
N ILE A 15 18.88 7.09 -11.21
CA ILE A 15 19.41 8.35 -10.68
C ILE A 15 18.74 8.66 -9.33
N GLY A 16 17.41 8.54 -9.24
CA GLY A 16 16.67 8.69 -7.99
C GLY A 16 17.21 7.75 -6.91
N LEU A 17 17.47 6.49 -7.24
CA LEU A 17 18.02 5.52 -6.30
C LEU A 17 19.44 5.86 -5.85
N LEU A 18 20.28 6.49 -6.67
CA LEU A 18 21.59 6.99 -6.21
C LEU A 18 21.45 8.14 -5.19
N PHE A 19 20.52 9.07 -5.41
CA PHE A 19 20.29 10.20 -4.49
C PHE A 19 19.59 9.77 -3.20
N PHE A 20 18.56 8.93 -3.31
CA PHE A 20 17.78 8.46 -2.17
C PHE A 20 18.39 7.22 -1.49
N GLY A 21 19.30 6.52 -2.17
CA GLY A 21 20.14 5.44 -1.66
C GLY A 21 19.38 4.45 -0.77
N ASN A 22 19.86 4.33 0.47
CA ASN A 22 19.31 3.42 1.49
C ASN A 22 18.00 3.91 2.15
N ARG A 23 17.53 5.14 1.90
CA ARG A 23 16.29 5.64 2.54
C ARG A 23 15.04 5.07 1.88
N LEU A 24 15.11 4.80 0.57
CA LEU A 24 14.00 4.28 -0.22
C LEU A 24 13.43 2.94 0.34
N PRO A 25 14.23 1.91 0.64
CA PRO A 25 13.71 0.67 1.24
C PRO A 25 13.19 0.86 2.67
N GLY A 26 13.75 1.80 3.45
CA GLY A 26 13.26 2.12 4.80
C GLY A 26 11.87 2.76 4.75
N THR A 27 11.70 3.79 3.93
CA THR A 27 10.42 4.48 3.73
C THR A 27 9.37 3.58 3.07
N MET A 28 9.78 2.72 2.14
CA MET A 28 8.86 1.75 1.53
C MET A 28 8.35 0.72 2.54
N ARG A 29 9.20 0.27 3.48
CA ARG A 29 8.77 -0.63 4.56
C ARG A 29 7.78 0.05 5.50
N SER A 30 8.01 1.30 5.92
CA SER A 30 7.08 2.00 6.82
C SER A 30 5.73 2.30 6.15
N ILE A 31 5.74 2.68 4.86
CA ILE A 31 4.53 2.85 4.06
C ILE A 31 3.82 1.50 3.89
N GLY A 32 4.56 0.45 3.54
CA GLY A 32 4.00 -0.90 3.38
C GLY A 32 3.37 -1.46 4.65
N GLN A 33 3.98 -1.20 5.81
CA GLN A 33 3.40 -1.54 7.11
C GLN A 33 2.10 -0.76 7.36
N SER A 34 2.08 0.55 7.08
CA SER A 34 0.88 1.39 7.23
C SER A 34 -0.27 0.90 6.34
N LEU A 35 0.01 0.57 5.07
CA LEU A 35 -0.98 0.00 4.15
C LEU A 35 -1.46 -1.38 4.60
N LYS A 36 -0.57 -2.20 5.18
CA LYS A 36 -0.92 -3.53 5.68
C LYS A 36 -1.89 -3.45 6.87
N GLU A 37 -1.59 -2.61 7.86
CA GLU A 37 -2.46 -2.39 9.02
C GLU A 37 -3.77 -1.73 8.58
N PHE A 38 -3.73 -0.78 7.64
CA PHE A 38 -4.93 -0.18 7.06
C PHE A 38 -5.85 -1.22 6.41
N LYS A 39 -5.28 -2.10 5.56
CA LYS A 39 -6.04 -3.18 4.93
C LYS A 39 -6.59 -4.19 5.94
N LYS A 40 -5.84 -4.46 7.02
CA LYS A 40 -6.28 -5.34 8.10
C LYS A 40 -7.47 -4.74 8.85
N GLY A 41 -7.38 -3.49 9.27
CA GLY A 41 -8.48 -2.80 9.96
C GLY A 41 -9.74 -2.65 9.09
N MET A 42 -9.59 -2.45 7.77
CA MET A 42 -10.75 -2.45 6.87
C MET A 42 -11.46 -3.81 6.82
N LYS A 43 -10.69 -4.91 6.78
CA LYS A 43 -11.24 -6.27 6.71
C LYS A 43 -11.89 -6.70 8.03
N GLU A 44 -11.29 -6.32 9.17
CA GLU A 44 -11.88 -6.57 10.49
C GLU A 44 -13.19 -5.79 10.68
N GLY A 45 -13.26 -4.52 10.26
CA GLY A 45 -14.52 -3.76 10.31
C GLY A 45 -15.62 -4.32 9.39
N GLU A 46 -15.25 -4.85 8.22
CA GLU A 46 -16.19 -5.50 7.29
C GLU A 46 -16.71 -6.84 7.85
N GLU A 47 -15.86 -7.60 8.56
CA GLU A 47 -16.25 -8.85 9.23
C GLU A 47 -17.10 -8.62 10.49
N GLU A 48 -16.84 -7.55 11.25
CA GLU A 48 -17.65 -7.17 12.43
C GLU A 48 -19.07 -6.74 12.02
N ASP A 49 -19.22 -5.98 10.92
CA ASP A 49 -20.55 -5.59 10.38
C ASP A 49 -21.38 -6.80 9.91
N ASP A 50 -20.74 -7.85 9.38
CA ASP A 50 -21.42 -9.08 8.95
C ASP A 50 -21.85 -10.00 10.13
N ASP A 51 -21.05 -10.06 11.20
CA ASP A 51 -21.33 -10.90 12.37
C ASP A 51 -22.40 -10.29 13.30
N ASP A 52 -22.52 -8.96 13.34
CA ASP A 52 -23.57 -8.27 14.11
C ASP A 52 -24.94 -8.32 13.41
N ASN A 53 -24.99 -8.28 12.08
CA ASN A 53 -26.24 -8.46 11.31
C ASN A 53 -26.83 -9.87 11.47
N LYS A 54 -25.98 -10.88 11.67
CA LYS A 54 -26.40 -12.28 11.79
C LYS A 54 -27.01 -12.63 13.16
N LYS A 55 -26.73 -11.83 14.21
CA LYS A 55 -27.28 -12.06 15.56
C LYS A 55 -28.68 -11.47 15.77
N GLU A 56 -29.10 -10.54 14.93
CA GLU A 56 -30.42 -9.88 15.01
C GLU A 56 -31.52 -10.66 14.26
N SER A 57 -31.15 -11.60 13.38
CA SER A 57 -32.10 -12.43 12.62
C SER A 57 -32.54 -13.74 13.30
N ASP A 58 -31.95 -14.07 14.46
CA ASP A 58 -32.23 -15.30 15.23
C ASP A 58 -32.88 -15.02 16.61
N ALA A 59 -33.39 -13.81 16.84
CA ALA A 59 -34.17 -13.41 18.04
C ALA A 59 -35.60 -13.00 17.68
#